data_AF-A0A918WHB4-F1
#
_entry.id   AF-A0A918WHB4-F1
#
_cell.length_a   1.000
_cell.length_b   1.000
_cell.length_c   1.000
_cell.angle_alpha   90.00
_cell.angle_beta   90.00
_cell.angle_gamma   90.00
#
_symmetry.space_group_name_H-M   'P 1'
#
loop_
_entity.id
_entity.type
_entity.pdbx_description
1 polymer ?
#
loop_
_entity_poly.entity_id
_entity_poly.type
_entity_poly.pdbx_seq_one_letter_code
_entity_poly.pdbx_strand_id
1 'polypeptide(L)'
;MKHIVLAALVAAAGVGAASAQGYADLSNSTRLQVLQLVPSADLSGLSASQVLKLENLFDSSEELKAGSNPAGKVQTILRAQ
;
A
#
# COMPACT_ATOMS: atom_id res chain seq x y z
N MET A 1 27.35 37.04 -28.98
CA MET A 1 26.94 35.64 -29.21
C MET A 1 26.23 35.23 -27.91
N LYS A 2 24.89 35.24 -27.79
CA LYS A 2 23.91 34.16 -28.13
C LYS A 2 24.34 32.77 -27.58
N HIS A 3 23.35 31.90 -27.29
CA HIS A 3 23.42 30.53 -26.71
C HIS A 3 23.26 30.49 -25.18
N ILE A 4 22.03 30.56 -24.65
CA ILE A 4 21.02 29.46 -24.49
C ILE A 4 21.52 28.36 -23.56
N VAL A 5 20.94 28.25 -22.36
CA VAL A 5 20.41 27.00 -21.78
C VAL A 5 19.27 27.40 -20.83
N LEU A 6 18.08 27.68 -21.35
CA LEU A 6 16.88 26.84 -21.21
C LEU A 6 16.64 26.29 -19.79
N ALA A 7 15.61 26.89 -19.16
CA ALA A 7 14.71 26.36 -18.14
C ALA A 7 14.94 24.88 -17.77
N ALA A 8 15.39 24.62 -16.54
CA ALA A 8 14.50 24.36 -15.41
C ALA A 8 13.70 23.07 -15.56
N LEU A 9 14.07 22.12 -14.68
CA LEU A 9 13.14 21.26 -13.96
C LEU A 9 12.22 20.38 -14.81
N VAL A 10 12.78 19.33 -15.39
CA VAL A 10 12.09 18.05 -15.32
C VAL A 10 12.81 17.24 -14.26
N ALA A 11 12.30 17.38 -13.04
CA ALA A 11 12.41 16.33 -12.04
C ALA A 11 11.75 15.09 -12.65
N ALA A 12 12.51 14.35 -13.44
CA ALA A 12 12.32 12.93 -13.57
C ALA A 12 12.67 12.35 -12.19
N ALA A 13 11.74 12.50 -11.24
CA ALA A 13 11.52 11.50 -10.22
C ALA A 13 11.05 10.25 -10.98
N GLY A 14 11.98 9.64 -11.70
CA GLY A 14 11.89 8.27 -12.14
C GLY A 14 11.87 7.47 -10.85
N VAL A 15 10.66 7.25 -10.36
CA VAL A 15 10.33 6.23 -9.38
C VAL A 15 10.72 4.91 -10.04
N GLY A 16 11.99 4.53 -9.90
CA GLY A 16 12.60 3.59 -10.83
C GLY A 16 13.95 3.08 -10.39
N ALA A 17 14.11 2.80 -9.09
CA ALA A 17 15.09 1.85 -8.56
C ALA A 17 14.85 1.64 -7.05
N ALA A 18 13.66 1.16 -6.70
CA ALA A 18 13.45 0.47 -5.42
C ALA A 18 13.21 -1.01 -5.71
N SER A 19 14.13 -1.63 -6.46
CA SER A 19 14.36 -3.07 -6.37
C SER A 19 15.31 -3.33 -5.20
N ALA A 20 14.93 -2.88 -4.01
CA ALA A 20 15.36 -3.56 -2.81
C ALA A 20 14.32 -4.65 -2.60
N GLN A 21 14.79 -5.85 -2.34
CA GLN A 21 14.03 -7.03 -1.96
C GLN A 21 13.33 -6.79 -0.61
N GLY A 22 12.49 -5.76 -0.53
CA GLY A 22 11.61 -5.50 0.57
C GLY A 22 10.51 -6.52 0.43
N TYR A 23 10.42 -7.43 1.39
CA TYR A 23 9.11 -7.93 1.78
C TYR A 23 8.18 -6.73 1.72
N ALA A 24 7.18 -6.76 0.84
CA ALA A 24 6.13 -5.75 0.85
C ALA A 24 5.49 -5.91 2.22
N ASP A 25 5.98 -5.15 3.18
CA ASP A 25 5.58 -5.26 4.56
C ASP A 25 4.61 -4.11 4.77
N LEU A 26 3.45 -4.44 5.35
CA LEU A 26 2.44 -3.44 5.63
C LEU A 26 3.06 -2.31 6.45
N SER A 27 2.80 -1.07 6.03
CA SER A 27 3.08 0.10 6.87
C SER A 27 2.55 -0.13 8.28
N ASN A 28 3.30 0.27 9.31
CA ASN A 28 2.95 -0.01 10.71
C ASN A 28 1.53 0.47 11.07
N SER A 29 1.10 1.60 10.51
CA SER A 29 -0.26 2.13 10.66
C SER A 29 -1.33 1.21 10.05
N THR A 30 -1.10 0.67 8.86
CA THR A 30 -2.01 -0.28 8.20
C THR A 30 -2.05 -1.60 8.96
N ARG A 31 -0.90 -2.07 9.43
CA ARG A 31 -0.79 -3.28 10.27
C ARG A 31 -1.63 -3.16 11.54
N LEU A 32 -1.52 -2.03 12.24
CA LEU A 32 -2.33 -1.78 13.45
C LEU A 32 -3.83 -1.73 13.14
N GLN A 33 -4.23 -1.07 12.05
CA GLN A 33 -5.64 -1.02 11.65
C GLN A 33 -6.19 -2.40 11.28
N VAL A 34 -5.39 -3.22 10.57
CA VAL A 34 -5.73 -4.61 10.27
C VAL A 34 -5.90 -5.41 11.56
N LEU A 35 -4.98 -5.30 12.51
CA LEU A 35 -5.04 -6.01 13.79
C LEU A 35 -6.19 -5.50 14.70
N GLN A 36 -6.62 -4.25 14.54
CA GLN A 36 -7.81 -3.74 15.24
C GLN A 36 -9.11 -4.34 14.68
N LEU A 37 -9.17 -4.58 13.37
CA LEU A 37 -10.34 -5.17 12.71
C LEU A 37 -10.36 -6.70 12.79
N VAL A 38 -9.18 -7.32 12.67
CA VAL A 38 -8.97 -8.76 12.63
C VAL A 38 -7.74 -9.08 13.50
N PRO A 39 -7.88 -9.15 14.83
CA PRO A 39 -6.76 -9.36 15.75
C PRO A 39 -6.06 -10.71 15.57
N SER A 40 -6.74 -11.69 14.99
CA SER A 40 -6.18 -13.02 14.66
C SER A 40 -5.62 -13.10 13.23
N ALA A 41 -5.46 -11.98 12.53
CA ALA A 41 -4.90 -11.97 11.18
C ALA A 41 -3.40 -12.31 11.22
N ASP A 42 -3.01 -13.34 10.47
CA ASP A 42 -1.60 -13.59 10.22
C ASP A 42 -1.12 -12.67 9.10
N LEU A 43 -0.22 -11.75 9.47
CA LEU A 43 0.38 -10.78 8.55
C LEU A 43 1.83 -11.17 8.20
N SER A 44 2.27 -12.34 8.65
CA SER A 44 3.61 -12.85 8.38
C SER A 44 3.62 -13.52 7.02
N GLY A 45 4.53 -13.11 6.13
CA GLY A 45 4.66 -13.75 4.82
C GLY A 45 3.56 -13.39 3.82
N LEU A 46 2.95 -12.21 3.96
CA LEU A 46 2.02 -11.69 2.95
C LEU A 46 2.72 -11.53 1.60
N SER A 47 2.00 -11.90 0.54
CA SER A 47 2.44 -11.64 -0.83
C SER A 47 2.33 -10.16 -1.17
N ALA A 48 3.17 -9.66 -2.06
CA ALA A 48 3.16 -8.26 -2.48
C ALA A 48 1.78 -7.77 -2.96
N SER A 49 1.02 -8.63 -3.64
CA SER A 49 -0.34 -8.33 -4.07
C SER A 49 -1.34 -8.21 -2.91
N GLN A 50 -1.17 -8.98 -1.84
CA GLN A 50 -2.03 -8.89 -0.65
C GLN A 50 -1.75 -7.59 0.10
N VAL A 51 -0.47 -7.21 0.22
CA VAL A 51 -0.06 -5.96 0.86
C VAL A 51 -0.60 -4.76 0.11
N LEU A 52 -0.44 -4.71 -1.21
CA LEU A 52 -1.01 -3.64 -2.03
C LEU A 52 -2.53 -3.54 -1.90
N LYS A 53 -3.24 -4.67 -1.85
CA LYS A 53 -4.71 -4.69 -1.67
C LYS A 53 -5.13 -4.16 -0.31
N LEU A 54 -4.41 -4.53 0.75
CA LEU A 54 -4.65 -4.00 2.09
C LEU A 54 -4.37 -2.50 2.13
N GLU A 55 -3.23 -2.04 1.62
CA GLU A 55 -2.92 -0.61 1.58
C GLU A 55 -3.98 0.19 0.79
N ASN A 56 -4.43 -0.30 -0.37
CA ASN A 56 -5.53 0.32 -1.12
C ASN A 56 -6.86 0.34 -0.34
N LEU A 57 -7.16 -0.73 0.41
CA LEU A 57 -8.37 -0.81 1.23
C LEU A 57 -8.38 0.28 2.31
N PHE A 58 -7.23 0.52 2.96
CA PHE A 58 -7.13 1.52 4.03
C PHE A 58 -6.90 2.94 3.50
N ASP A 59 -6.40 3.09 2.27
CA ASP A 59 -6.36 4.37 1.56
C ASP A 59 -7.77 4.81 1.11
N SER A 60 -8.60 3.85 0.68
CA SER A 60 -9.98 4.09 0.26
C SER A 60 -10.94 4.22 1.45
N SER A 61 -11.16 5.45 1.91
CA SER A 61 -12.11 5.74 3.01
C SER A 61 -13.52 5.19 2.78
N GLU A 62 -13.95 4.97 1.54
CA GLU A 62 -15.25 4.37 1.21
C GLU A 62 -15.37 2.90 1.63
N GLU A 63 -14.26 2.17 1.54
CA GLU A 63 -14.18 0.77 1.94
C GLU A 63 -14.14 0.60 3.47
N LEU A 64 -13.84 1.69 4.19
CA LEU A 64 -13.83 1.78 5.65
C LEU A 64 -15.13 2.37 6.24
N LYS A 65 -16.07 2.82 5.40
CA LYS A 65 -17.36 3.39 5.86
C LYS A 65 -18.16 2.36 6.66
N ALA A 66 -18.97 2.86 7.61
CA ALA A 66 -19.95 2.05 8.31
C ALA A 66 -20.92 1.40 7.30
N GLY A 67 -20.89 0.07 7.23
CA GLY A 67 -21.65 -0.73 6.24
C GLY A 67 -20.78 -1.45 5.21
N SER A 68 -19.53 -1.03 4.96
CA SER A 68 -18.63 -1.65 3.98
C SER A 68 -17.95 -2.94 4.45
N ASN A 69 -18.14 -3.34 5.72
CA ASN A 69 -17.54 -4.51 6.35
C ASN A 69 -16.00 -4.64 6.08
N PRO A 70 -15.19 -3.66 6.52
CA PRO A 70 -13.75 -3.66 6.25
C PRO A 70 -13.05 -4.90 6.81
N ALA A 71 -13.48 -5.42 7.96
CA ALA A 71 -12.94 -6.66 8.53
C ALA A 71 -13.13 -7.88 7.59
N GLY A 72 -14.31 -8.02 6.98
CA GLY A 72 -14.56 -9.09 6.00
C GLY A 72 -13.72 -8.95 4.73
N LYS A 73 -13.49 -7.71 4.26
CA LYS A 73 -12.62 -7.43 3.11
C LYS A 73 -11.15 -7.77 3.42
N VAL A 74 -10.65 -7.37 4.59
CA VAL A 74 -9.32 -7.75 5.08
C VAL A 74 -9.17 -9.27 5.10
N GLN A 75 -10.11 -9.99 5.71
CA GLN A 75 -10.08 -11.47 5.72
C GLN A 75 -10.08 -12.06 4.31
N THR A 76 -10.85 -11.48 3.39
CA THR A 76 -10.89 -11.93 1.99
C THR A 76 -9.53 -11.75 1.32
N ILE A 77 -8.86 -10.62 1.54
CA ILE A 77 -7.53 -10.36 0.98
C ILE A 77 -6.48 -11.31 1.56
N LEU A 78 -6.52 -11.57 2.87
CA LEU A 78 -5.60 -12.50 3.55
C LEU A 78 -5.82 -13.96 3.11
N ARG A 79 -7.06 -14.35 2.80
CA ARG A 79 -7.42 -15.70 2.33
C ARG A 79 -7.31 -15.87 0.82
N ALA A 80 -7.18 -14.78 0.07
CA ALA A 80 -6.90 -14.82 -1.36
C ALA A 80 -5.45 -15.27 -1.56
N GLN A 81 -5.26 -16.58 -1.72
CA GLN A 81 -4.02 -17.23 -2.15
C GLN A 81 -4.13 -17.62 -3.61
#